data_AF-A0A0C4EN74-F1
#
_entry.id   AF-A0A0C4EN74-F1
#
_cell.length_a   1.000
_cell.length_b   1.000
_cell.length_c   1.000
_cell.angle_alpha   90.00
_cell.angle_beta   90.00
_cell.angle_gamma   90.00
#
_symmetry.space_group_name_H-M   'P 1'
#
loop_
_entity.id
_entity.type
_entity.pdbx_description
1 polymer ?
#
loop_
_entity_poly.entity_id
_entity_poly.type
_entity_poly.pdbx_seq_one_letter_code
_entity_poly.pdbx_strand_id
1 'polypeptide(L)'
;MKARKVGVFTDKTVLNLYPVKAALESLETAGIPHEVFSECKIEPNQESRAHDFSHFLAVGGGSVIDTCKVANLYSCYPDADLLEFVNAPIGRGAPIERTLKPLIAVPTTAGTGSETTGTAIFDYTPLQAKTGIANRALRPTLGIVDPLSTDSCPRAVHVNSGLDVLFHSLESYTGIPFPSLSLS
;
A
#
# COMPACT_ATOMS: atom_id res chain seq x y z
N MET A 1 -9.50 16.51 -11.08
CA MET A 1 -9.81 16.41 -9.64
C MET A 1 -8.88 17.35 -8.89
N LYS A 2 -9.36 18.17 -7.94
CA LYS A 2 -8.51 19.07 -7.15
C LYS A 2 -8.41 18.52 -5.72
N ALA A 3 -7.20 18.28 -5.23
CA ALA A 3 -6.99 17.81 -3.87
C ALA A 3 -7.26 18.95 -2.86
N ARG A 4 -8.04 18.66 -1.81
CA ARG A 4 -8.33 19.60 -0.71
C ARG A 4 -7.38 19.42 0.46
N LYS A 5 -7.16 18.17 0.86
CA LYS A 5 -6.18 17.75 1.88
C LYS A 5 -5.65 16.37 1.54
N VAL A 6 -4.33 16.19 1.63
CA VAL A 6 -3.63 14.93 1.34
C VAL A 6 -3.13 14.30 2.65
N GLY A 7 -3.46 13.03 2.88
CA GLY A 7 -2.80 12.22 3.91
C GLY A 7 -1.54 11.58 3.33
N VAL A 8 -0.36 11.94 3.82
CA VAL A 8 0.93 11.43 3.37
C VAL A 8 1.41 10.35 4.34
N PHE A 9 1.55 9.12 3.86
CA PHE A 9 1.96 7.96 4.65
C PHE A 9 3.39 7.58 4.30
N THR A 10 4.23 7.45 5.34
CA THR A 10 5.65 7.10 5.25
C THR A 10 6.09 6.35 6.50
N ASP A 11 7.30 5.83 6.52
CA ASP A 11 7.96 5.34 7.73
C ASP A 11 9.08 6.28 8.20
N LYS A 12 9.53 6.10 9.45
CA LYS A 12 10.61 6.91 10.07
C LYS A 12 11.96 6.74 9.37
N THR A 13 12.19 5.62 8.71
CA THR A 13 13.45 5.31 8.02
C THR A 13 13.59 6.17 6.78
N VAL A 14 12.51 6.30 6.00
CA VAL A 14 12.52 7.04 4.73
C VAL A 14 12.06 8.50 4.86
N LEU A 15 11.47 8.90 5.99
CA LEU A 15 10.96 10.25 6.26
C LEU A 15 11.96 11.36 5.91
N ASN A 16 13.24 11.16 6.22
CA ASN A 16 14.29 12.16 6.02
C ASN A 16 15.06 12.00 4.69
N LEU A 17 14.67 11.03 3.87
CA LEU A 17 15.32 10.70 2.60
C LEU A 17 14.70 11.47 1.43
N TYR A 18 15.38 11.41 0.29
CA TYR A 18 14.97 12.06 -0.95
C TYR A 18 13.50 11.81 -1.36
N PRO A 19 12.98 10.57 -1.38
CA PRO A 19 11.63 10.30 -1.89
C PRO A 19 10.55 11.11 -1.17
N VAL A 20 10.63 11.16 0.16
CA VAL A 20 9.64 11.85 0.99
C VAL A 20 9.82 13.35 0.88
N LYS A 21 11.06 13.86 0.91
CA LYS A 21 11.33 15.30 0.74
C LYS A 21 10.81 15.82 -0.60
N ALA A 22 11.11 15.12 -1.70
CA ALA A 22 10.65 15.49 -3.03
C ALA A 22 9.10 15.51 -3.12
N ALA A 23 8.44 14.54 -2.48
CA ALA A 23 6.99 14.49 -2.42
C ALA A 23 6.39 15.65 -1.61
N LEU A 24 6.95 15.97 -0.45
CA LEU A 24 6.49 17.08 0.39
C LEU A 24 6.73 18.44 -0.29
N GLU A 25 7.92 18.67 -0.83
CA GLU A 25 8.25 19.89 -1.60
C GLU A 25 7.30 20.10 -2.78
N SER A 26 6.91 19.01 -3.47
CA SER A 26 5.95 19.06 -4.57
C SER A 26 4.55 19.49 -4.10
N LEU A 27 4.09 18.97 -2.95
CA LEU A 27 2.81 19.35 -2.34
C LEU A 27 2.81 20.81 -1.88
N GLU A 28 3.91 21.26 -1.26
CA GLU A 28 4.09 22.64 -0.80
C GLU A 28 4.12 23.62 -1.97
N THR A 29 4.89 23.31 -3.02
CA THR A 29 4.98 24.12 -4.24
C THR A 29 3.61 24.26 -4.93
N ALA A 30 2.82 23.19 -4.91
CA ALA A 30 1.45 23.21 -5.43
C ALA A 30 0.42 23.88 -4.49
N GLY A 31 0.82 24.27 -3.27
CA GLY A 31 -0.07 24.86 -2.28
C GLY A 31 -1.14 23.90 -1.76
N ILE A 32 -0.85 22.60 -1.74
CA ILE A 32 -1.81 21.55 -1.33
C ILE A 32 -1.63 21.26 0.16
N PRO A 33 -2.66 21.49 1.00
CA PRO A 33 -2.62 21.12 2.41
C PRO A 33 -2.38 19.62 2.58
N HIS A 34 -1.46 19.25 3.45
CA HIS A 34 -1.13 17.86 3.70
C HIS A 34 -0.80 17.61 5.18
N GLU A 35 -0.89 16.35 5.58
CA GLU A 35 -0.58 15.87 6.92
C GLU A 35 0.22 14.58 6.81
N VAL A 36 1.33 14.47 7.55
CA VAL A 36 2.30 13.37 7.42
C VAL A 36 2.13 12.38 8.57
N PHE A 37 1.96 11.11 8.21
CA PHE A 37 1.93 9.96 9.10
C PHE A 37 3.20 9.16 8.90
N SER A 38 4.15 9.32 9.83
CA SER A 38 5.45 8.62 9.81
C SER A 38 5.48 7.39 10.72
N GLU A 39 4.45 7.21 11.54
CA GLU A 39 4.26 6.04 12.40
C GLU A 39 3.29 5.06 11.74
N CYS A 40 3.56 4.67 10.49
CA CYS A 40 2.85 3.58 9.83
C CYS A 40 3.20 2.25 10.53
N LYS A 41 2.65 2.03 11.73
CA LYS A 41 2.41 0.69 12.22
C LYS A 41 1.21 0.18 11.44
N ILE A 42 1.32 -1.06 11.03
CA ILE A 42 0.35 -1.73 10.18
C ILE A 42 -0.88 -2.12 11.03
N GLU A 43 -1.46 -1.14 11.70
CA GLU A 43 -2.69 -1.23 12.48
C GLU A 43 -3.58 -0.11 11.96
N PRO A 44 -4.80 -0.40 11.48
CA PRO A 44 -5.74 0.65 11.13
C PRO A 44 -6.26 1.25 12.44
N ASN A 45 -5.43 2.07 13.11
CA ASN A 45 -5.84 2.77 14.30
C ASN A 45 -7.02 3.67 13.95
N GLN A 46 -7.96 3.80 14.90
CA GLN A 46 -9.10 4.70 14.80
C GLN A 46 -8.67 6.13 14.45
N GLU A 47 -7.45 6.53 14.81
CA GLU A 47 -6.85 7.82 14.48
C GLU A 47 -6.85 8.09 12.98
N SER A 48 -6.37 7.16 12.14
CA SER A 48 -6.32 7.33 10.69
C SER A 48 -7.70 7.53 10.02
N ARG A 49 -8.76 7.04 10.67
CA ARG A 49 -10.15 7.17 10.20
C ARG A 49 -10.76 8.54 10.49
N ALA A 50 -10.24 9.26 11.48
CA ALA A 50 -10.80 10.52 11.97
C ALA A 50 -10.44 11.73 11.09
N HIS A 51 -9.50 11.59 10.16
CA HIS A 51 -9.03 12.70 9.33
C HIS A 51 -9.81 12.82 8.02
N ASP A 52 -10.20 14.05 7.69
CA ASP A 52 -10.95 14.38 6.48
C ASP A 52 -10.02 14.57 5.26
N PHE A 53 -9.31 13.51 4.89
CA PHE A 53 -8.48 13.48 3.68
C PHE A 53 -9.32 13.31 2.42
N SER A 54 -8.96 14.06 1.38
CA SER A 54 -9.56 13.94 0.05
C SER A 54 -8.78 13.00 -0.86
N HIS A 55 -7.48 12.85 -0.62
CA HIS A 55 -6.52 12.08 -1.41
C HIS A 55 -5.48 11.48 -0.47
N PHE A 56 -4.89 10.38 -0.89
CA PHE A 56 -3.85 9.67 -0.15
C PHE A 56 -2.58 9.59 -0.98
N LEU A 57 -1.44 9.73 -0.31
CA LEU A 57 -0.11 9.56 -0.88
C LEU A 57 0.68 8.62 0.02
N ALA A 58 1.16 7.51 -0.52
CA ALA A 58 2.07 6.60 0.16
C ALA A 58 3.47 6.74 -0.43
N VAL A 59 4.48 6.97 0.40
CA VAL A 59 5.90 7.00 0.00
C VAL A 59 6.68 6.08 0.93
N GLY A 60 7.16 4.94 0.41
CA GLY A 60 7.85 3.95 1.25
C GLY A 60 7.83 2.55 0.66
N GLY A 61 8.16 1.55 1.49
CA GLY A 61 8.05 0.14 1.11
C GLY A 61 6.61 -0.38 1.09
N GLY A 62 6.44 -1.67 0.78
CA GLY A 62 5.13 -2.33 0.70
C GLY A 62 4.27 -2.16 1.95
N SER A 63 4.86 -2.21 3.15
CA SER A 63 4.15 -2.00 4.42
C SER A 63 3.50 -0.63 4.52
N VAL A 64 4.18 0.43 4.07
CA VAL A 64 3.64 1.80 4.07
C VAL A 64 2.47 1.90 3.09
N ILE A 65 2.66 1.36 1.89
CA ILE A 65 1.63 1.38 0.84
C ILE A 65 0.39 0.61 1.30
N ASP A 66 0.56 -0.57 1.88
CA ASP A 66 -0.55 -1.39 2.39
C ASP A 66 -1.27 -0.72 3.55
N THR A 67 -0.54 -0.08 4.48
CA THR A 67 -1.14 0.72 5.56
C THR A 67 -1.99 1.86 4.99
N CYS A 68 -1.49 2.55 3.97
CA CYS A 68 -2.20 3.65 3.33
C CYS A 68 -3.46 3.18 2.58
N LYS A 69 -3.40 2.02 1.89
CA LYS A 69 -4.58 1.38 1.26
C LYS A 69 -5.67 1.11 2.29
N VAL A 70 -5.30 0.54 3.42
CA VAL A 70 -6.24 0.20 4.49
C VAL A 70 -6.81 1.45 5.16
N ALA A 71 -5.99 2.47 5.41
CA ALA A 71 -6.46 3.77 5.89
C ALA A 71 -7.46 4.43 4.93
N ASN A 72 -7.18 4.40 3.62
CA ASN A 72 -8.09 4.91 2.60
C ASN A 72 -9.44 4.17 2.62
N LEU A 73 -9.41 2.82 2.65
CA LEU A 73 -10.60 1.98 2.74
C LEU A 73 -11.46 2.38 3.95
N TYR A 74 -10.88 2.37 5.15
CA TYR A 74 -11.65 2.67 6.36
C TYR A 74 -12.04 4.14 6.50
N SER A 75 -11.36 5.07 5.82
CA SER A 75 -11.83 6.46 5.72
C SER A 75 -13.11 6.61 4.87
N CYS A 76 -13.38 5.64 3.99
CA CYS A 76 -14.61 5.59 3.18
C CYS A 76 -15.73 4.78 3.86
N TYR A 77 -15.38 4.01 4.89
CA TYR A 77 -16.26 3.15 5.68
C TYR A 77 -16.00 3.37 7.18
N PRO A 78 -16.35 4.55 7.73
CA PRO A 78 -16.02 4.90 9.12
C PRO A 78 -16.66 3.94 10.14
N ASP A 79 -17.87 3.45 9.84
CA ASP A 79 -18.66 2.58 10.72
C ASP A 79 -18.32 1.08 10.57
N ALA A 80 -17.45 0.72 9.62
CA ALA A 80 -17.11 -0.68 9.36
C ALA A 80 -16.15 -1.24 10.40
N ASP A 81 -16.34 -2.52 10.72
CA ASP A 81 -15.44 -3.25 11.61
C ASP A 81 -14.08 -3.51 10.94
N LEU A 82 -13.00 -3.55 11.71
CA LEU A 82 -11.65 -3.83 11.23
C LEU A 82 -11.53 -5.20 10.53
N LEU A 83 -12.37 -6.16 10.86
CA LEU A 83 -12.38 -7.49 10.26
C LEU A 83 -13.43 -7.66 9.16
N GLU A 84 -14.19 -6.61 8.83
CA GLU A 84 -15.28 -6.69 7.86
C GLU A 84 -14.79 -7.06 6.46
N PHE A 85 -13.77 -6.36 5.97
CA PHE A 85 -13.21 -6.58 4.63
C PHE A 85 -12.06 -7.59 4.60
N VAL A 86 -11.55 -7.96 5.78
CA VAL A 86 -10.44 -8.91 5.90
C VAL A 86 -10.86 -10.28 5.36
N ASN A 87 -9.98 -10.91 4.57
CA ASN A 87 -10.27 -12.18 3.93
C ASN A 87 -10.57 -13.28 4.97
N ALA A 88 -11.45 -14.22 4.61
CA ALA A 88 -11.67 -15.43 5.38
C ALA A 88 -10.36 -16.27 5.45
N PRO A 89 -10.08 -17.00 6.55
CA PRO A 89 -10.96 -17.28 7.69
C PRO A 89 -10.89 -16.25 8.83
N ILE A 90 -10.03 -15.23 8.73
CA ILE A 90 -9.79 -14.26 9.81
C ILE A 90 -10.90 -13.21 9.89
N GLY A 91 -11.37 -12.72 8.73
CA GLY A 91 -12.43 -11.73 8.64
C GLY A 91 -13.66 -12.22 7.86
N ARG A 92 -14.56 -11.29 7.55
CA ARG A 92 -15.84 -11.58 6.89
C ARG A 92 -15.75 -11.57 5.36
N GLY A 93 -14.65 -11.06 4.79
CA GLY A 93 -14.44 -10.96 3.35
C GLY A 93 -15.54 -10.18 2.63
N ALA A 94 -16.12 -9.17 3.28
CA ALA A 94 -17.23 -8.40 2.71
C ALA A 94 -16.82 -7.68 1.42
N PRO A 95 -17.74 -7.51 0.46
CA PRO A 95 -17.46 -6.77 -0.77
C PRO A 95 -17.21 -5.28 -0.48
N ILE A 96 -16.32 -4.66 -1.26
CA ILE A 96 -16.08 -3.21 -1.25
C ILE A 96 -16.90 -2.59 -2.37
N GLU A 97 -18.03 -1.99 -2.02
CA GLU A 97 -19.01 -1.41 -2.96
C GLU A 97 -18.79 0.08 -3.25
N ARG A 98 -18.12 0.82 -2.36
CA ARG A 98 -17.87 2.25 -2.50
C ARG A 98 -16.60 2.47 -3.31
N THR A 99 -16.59 3.57 -4.08
CA THR A 99 -15.36 4.07 -4.70
C THR A 99 -14.46 4.66 -3.62
N LEU A 100 -13.23 4.16 -3.51
CA LEU A 100 -12.24 4.69 -2.57
C LEU A 100 -11.69 6.03 -3.07
N LYS A 101 -11.13 6.83 -2.15
CA LYS A 101 -10.50 8.09 -2.51
C LYS A 101 -9.23 7.84 -3.34
N PRO A 102 -8.79 8.78 -4.19
CA PRO A 102 -7.58 8.58 -4.98
C PRO A 102 -6.35 8.33 -4.11
N LEU A 103 -5.56 7.32 -4.47
CA LEU A 103 -4.32 6.93 -3.79
C LEU A 103 -3.16 6.93 -4.79
N ILE A 104 -2.12 7.71 -4.51
CA ILE A 104 -0.85 7.69 -5.25
C ILE A 104 0.17 6.92 -4.40
N ALA A 105 0.90 5.99 -5.01
CA ALA A 105 1.94 5.20 -4.34
C ALA A 105 3.31 5.43 -4.99
N VAL A 106 4.32 5.70 -4.17
CA VAL A 106 5.72 5.90 -4.56
C VAL A 106 6.57 4.86 -3.83
N PRO A 107 6.86 3.70 -4.45
CA PRO A 107 7.64 2.65 -3.82
C PRO A 107 9.11 3.09 -3.64
N THR A 108 9.65 2.87 -2.45
CA THR A 108 11.09 3.04 -2.15
C THR A 108 11.85 1.71 -2.10
N THR A 109 11.16 0.60 -2.37
CA THR A 109 11.75 -0.74 -2.50
C THR A 109 11.33 -1.38 -3.82
N ALA A 110 12.25 -2.11 -4.45
CA ALA A 110 12.00 -2.80 -5.72
C ALA A 110 11.63 -4.27 -5.46
N GLY A 111 10.55 -4.51 -4.71
CA GLY A 111 10.20 -5.83 -4.18
C GLY A 111 8.73 -6.19 -4.32
N THR A 112 7.90 -5.62 -3.45
CA THR A 112 6.55 -6.14 -3.19
C THR A 112 5.54 -5.89 -4.31
N GLY A 113 5.79 -4.93 -5.19
CA GLY A 113 4.86 -4.52 -6.25
C GLY A 113 3.52 -3.97 -5.73
N SER A 114 3.44 -3.61 -4.44
CA SER A 114 2.19 -3.20 -3.78
C SER A 114 1.54 -1.99 -4.47
N GLU A 115 2.33 -1.12 -5.10
CA GLU A 115 1.86 0.01 -5.91
C GLU A 115 0.97 -0.40 -7.11
N THR A 116 1.02 -1.67 -7.53
CA THR A 116 0.26 -2.20 -8.69
C THR A 116 -0.86 -3.17 -8.32
N THR A 117 -0.89 -3.67 -7.09
CA THR A 117 -1.81 -4.74 -6.66
C THR A 117 -3.02 -4.22 -5.89
N GLY A 118 -4.12 -4.97 -5.95
CA GLY A 118 -5.31 -4.77 -5.10
C GLY A 118 -5.23 -5.51 -3.76
N THR A 119 -4.05 -5.97 -3.37
CA THR A 119 -3.83 -6.67 -2.10
C THR A 119 -3.23 -5.70 -1.11
N ALA A 120 -3.70 -5.73 0.14
CA ALA A 120 -3.06 -5.07 1.27
C ALA A 120 -2.83 -6.10 2.37
N ILE A 121 -1.58 -6.31 2.76
CA ILE A 121 -1.19 -7.23 3.83
C ILE A 121 -0.90 -6.43 5.09
N PHE A 122 -1.45 -6.88 6.21
CA PHE A 122 -1.23 -6.25 7.49
C PHE A 122 -1.17 -7.23 8.66
N ASP A 123 -0.40 -6.87 9.69
CA ASP A 123 -0.30 -7.63 10.92
C ASP A 123 -1.53 -7.34 11.80
N TYR A 124 -2.29 -8.37 12.15
CA TYR A 124 -3.41 -8.24 13.08
C TYR A 124 -2.98 -8.67 14.48
N THR A 125 -2.55 -7.69 15.29
CA THR A 125 -1.98 -7.88 16.63
C THR A 125 -2.82 -8.76 17.56
N PRO A 126 -4.17 -8.65 17.61
CA PRO A 126 -4.97 -9.51 18.49
C PRO A 126 -4.86 -11.01 18.22
N LEU A 127 -4.57 -11.41 16.97
CA LEU A 127 -4.40 -12.82 16.60
C LEU A 127 -2.93 -13.18 16.32
N GLN A 128 -2.00 -12.23 16.47
CA GLN A 128 -0.58 -12.38 16.09
C GLN A 128 -0.40 -12.99 14.68
N ALA A 129 -1.32 -12.68 13.77
CA ALA A 129 -1.39 -13.29 12.44
C ALA A 129 -1.29 -12.22 11.36
N LYS A 130 -0.57 -12.55 10.29
CA LYS A 130 -0.63 -11.79 9.04
C LYS A 130 -1.96 -12.05 8.37
N THR A 131 -2.71 -10.98 8.16
CA THR A 131 -3.96 -11.02 7.43
C THR A 131 -3.91 -10.08 6.24
N GLY A 132 -4.90 -10.15 5.36
CA GLY A 132 -4.94 -9.30 4.19
C GLY A 132 -6.33 -9.09 3.65
N ILE A 133 -6.45 -8.01 2.88
CA ILE A 133 -7.64 -7.70 2.07
C ILE A 133 -7.20 -7.79 0.62
N ALA A 134 -7.93 -8.57 -0.18
CA ALA A 134 -7.68 -8.68 -1.61
C ALA A 134 -8.90 -8.16 -2.38
N ASN A 135 -8.80 -6.94 -2.91
CA ASN A 135 -9.88 -6.34 -3.69
C ASN A 135 -9.33 -5.33 -4.70
N ARG A 136 -9.83 -5.36 -5.94
CA ARG A 136 -9.42 -4.42 -7.00
C ARG A 136 -9.57 -2.94 -6.61
N ALA A 137 -10.54 -2.61 -5.75
CA ALA A 137 -10.77 -1.25 -5.27
C ALA A 137 -9.58 -0.68 -4.47
N LEU A 138 -8.73 -1.53 -3.88
CA LEU A 138 -7.54 -1.12 -3.12
C LEU A 138 -6.35 -0.77 -4.00
N ARG A 139 -6.39 -1.07 -5.30
CA ARG A 139 -5.29 -0.79 -6.20
C ARG A 139 -5.05 0.73 -6.24
N PRO A 140 -3.81 1.22 -6.04
CA PRO A 140 -3.51 2.64 -6.15
C PRO A 140 -3.95 3.19 -7.50
N THR A 141 -4.46 4.41 -7.48
CA THR A 141 -4.86 5.14 -8.69
C THR A 141 -3.66 5.40 -9.60
N LEU A 142 -2.50 5.64 -9.00
CA LEU A 142 -1.23 5.83 -9.71
C LEU A 142 -0.07 5.29 -8.89
N GLY A 143 0.79 4.49 -9.51
CA GLY A 143 2.10 4.12 -8.97
C GLY A 143 3.20 4.92 -9.68
N ILE A 144 4.07 5.59 -8.94
CA ILE A 144 5.20 6.37 -9.47
C ILE A 144 6.49 5.66 -9.11
N VAL A 145 7.06 4.93 -10.06
CA VAL A 145 8.33 4.22 -9.88
C VAL A 145 9.46 5.14 -10.30
N ASP A 146 10.20 5.66 -9.33
CA ASP A 146 11.38 6.50 -9.53
C ASP A 146 12.64 5.76 -9.07
N PRO A 147 13.62 5.50 -9.95
CA PRO A 147 14.88 4.85 -9.57
C PRO A 147 15.61 5.56 -8.43
N LEU A 148 15.57 6.90 -8.38
CA LEU A 148 16.21 7.68 -7.31
C LEU A 148 15.56 7.42 -5.96
N SER A 149 14.29 7.03 -5.95
CA SER A 149 13.57 6.71 -4.72
C SER A 149 14.04 5.40 -4.08
N THR A 150 14.74 4.54 -4.84
CA THR A 150 15.30 3.28 -4.35
C THR A 150 16.80 3.33 -4.06
N ASP A 151 17.50 4.42 -4.44
CA ASP A 151 18.97 4.54 -4.35
C ASP A 151 19.51 4.48 -2.92
N SER A 152 18.75 5.06 -1.98
CA SER A 152 19.09 5.07 -0.55
C SER A 152 18.77 3.76 0.19
N CYS A 153 18.23 2.76 -0.51
CA CYS A 153 17.81 1.50 0.08
C CYS A 153 19.03 0.66 0.52
N PRO A 154 19.05 0.11 1.75
CA PRO A 154 20.17 -0.70 2.21
C PRO A 154 20.39 -1.93 1.31
N ARG A 155 21.64 -2.32 1.09
CA ARG A 155 22.01 -3.48 0.25
C ARG A 155 21.24 -4.76 0.60
N ALA A 156 21.05 -5.04 1.90
CA ALA A 156 20.31 -6.22 2.34
C ALA A 156 18.83 -6.17 1.88
N VAL A 157 18.21 -4.99 1.90
CA VAL A 157 16.83 -4.80 1.43
C VAL A 157 16.78 -4.95 -0.09
N HIS A 158 17.73 -4.39 -0.84
CA HIS A 158 17.82 -4.63 -2.29
C HIS A 158 17.90 -6.12 -2.65
N VAL A 159 18.76 -6.88 -1.98
CA VAL A 159 18.91 -8.32 -2.23
C VAL A 159 17.61 -9.05 -1.91
N ASN A 160 17.03 -8.80 -0.73
CA ASN A 160 15.80 -9.46 -0.31
C ASN A 160 14.62 -9.11 -1.24
N SER A 161 14.46 -7.84 -1.62
CA SER A 161 13.44 -7.40 -2.56
C SER A 161 13.64 -7.99 -3.97
N GLY A 162 14.88 -8.08 -4.45
CA GLY A 162 15.16 -8.73 -5.74
C GLY A 162 14.82 -10.23 -5.75
N LEU A 163 15.11 -10.93 -4.64
CA LEU A 163 14.74 -12.33 -4.48
C LEU A 163 13.21 -12.50 -4.41
N ASP A 164 12.50 -11.60 -3.72
CA ASP A 164 11.04 -11.60 -3.65
C ASP A 164 10.41 -11.51 -5.05
N VAL A 165 10.86 -10.55 -5.87
CA VAL A 165 10.42 -10.41 -7.28
C VAL A 165 10.71 -11.67 -8.09
N LEU A 166 11.89 -12.28 -7.91
CA LEU A 166 12.26 -13.50 -8.62
C LEU A 166 11.32 -14.66 -8.25
N PHE A 167 11.05 -14.86 -6.96
CA PHE A 167 10.17 -15.93 -6.50
C PHE A 167 8.73 -15.70 -6.96
N HIS A 168 8.20 -14.48 -6.83
CA HIS A 168 6.88 -14.15 -7.38
C HIS A 168 6.79 -14.42 -8.90
N SER A 169 7.85 -14.13 -9.65
CA SER A 169 7.90 -14.39 -11.09
C SER A 169 7.93 -15.89 -11.39
N LEU A 170 8.69 -16.67 -10.64
CA LEU A 170 8.74 -18.13 -10.76
C LEU A 170 7.41 -18.79 -10.40
N GLU A 171 6.82 -18.40 -9.26
CA GLU A 171 5.50 -18.88 -8.83
C GLU A 171 4.44 -18.57 -9.88
N SER A 172 4.43 -17.34 -10.41
CA SER A 172 3.50 -16.93 -11.47
C SER A 172 3.69 -17.73 -12.76
N TYR A 173 4.94 -18.03 -13.13
CA TYR A 173 5.26 -18.84 -14.32
C TYR A 173 4.83 -20.30 -14.15
N THR A 174 5.04 -20.88 -12.96
CA THR A 174 4.67 -22.28 -12.67
C THR A 174 3.21 -22.47 -12.30
N GLY A 175 2.49 -21.40 -11.91
CA GLY A 175 1.09 -21.43 -11.50
C GLY A 175 0.09 -21.56 -12.65
N ILE A 176 0.56 -21.56 -13.90
CA ILE A 176 -0.29 -21.76 -15.09
C ILE A 176 -0.67 -23.25 -15.16
N PRO A 177 -1.96 -23.62 -15.28
CA PRO A 177 -2.35 -25.00 -15.48
C PRO A 177 -1.66 -25.54 -16.75
N PHE A 178 -0.92 -26.63 -16.62
CA PHE A 178 -0.33 -27.32 -17.76
C PHE A 178 -1.50 -27.77 -18.67
N PRO A 179 -1.66 -27.26 -19.91
CA PRO A 179 -2.58 -27.89 -20.83
C PRO A 179 -2.01 -29.28 -21.06
N SER A 180 -2.76 -30.32 -20.72
CA SER A 180 -2.44 -31.69 -21.12
C SER A 180 -2.11 -31.64 -22.61
N LEU A 181 -0.86 -31.91 -22.99
CA LEU A 181 -0.48 -32.09 -24.38
C LEU A 181 -1.37 -33.22 -24.92
N SER A 182 -2.44 -32.88 -25.63
CA SER A 182 -3.12 -33.84 -26.48
C SER A 182 -2.17 -34.09 -27.64
N LEU A 183 -1.32 -35.10 -27.49
CA LEU A 183 -0.61 -35.71 -28.60
C LEU A 183 -1.67 -36.28 -29.54
N SER A 184 -1.95 -35.54 -30.61
CA SER A 184 -2.62 -36.03 -31.83
C SER A 184 -1.58 -36.56 -32.79
#